data_AF-A0A1X7U0F7-F1
#
_entry.id   AF-A0A1X7U0F7-F1
#
_cell.length_a   1.000
_cell.length_b   1.000
_cell.length_c   1.000
_cell.angle_alpha   90.00
_cell.angle_beta   90.00
_cell.angle_gamma   90.00
#
_symmetry.space_group_name_H-M   'P 1'
#
loop_
_entity.id
_entity.type
_entity.pdbx_description
1 polymer ?
#
loop_
_entity_poly.entity_id
_entity_poly.type
_entity_poly.pdbx_seq_one_letter_code
_entity_poly.pdbx_strand_id
1 'polypeptide(L)'
;MATVSDTRVSSPPPQMGLDQDIERIIELLGVLLEKEDTTLPKEQMGQLRQVLISSFFRQVKEVYENMYQTVETKGSPEVRAQATAKATVAAFAASEGQGHPRLVELEKTAEGFGFNVMGGREQKCPIYISRIIPGGYSDRQGQLRRGDQILSVNGENLEEAEHSRAVDLLKNAQDSNQIGFA
;
A
#
# COMPACT_ATOMS: atom_id res chain seq x y z
N MET A 1 39.54 43.42 10.46
CA MET A 1 39.83 43.21 9.03
C MET A 1 39.41 41.80 8.67
N ALA A 2 38.67 41.68 7.56
CA ALA A 2 38.20 40.44 6.93
C ALA A 2 39.37 39.46 6.68
N THR A 3 39.20 38.14 6.54
CA THR A 3 38.43 37.50 5.46
C THR A 3 38.07 36.05 5.79
N VAL A 4 36.79 35.70 5.64
CA VAL A 4 36.27 34.34 5.62
C VAL A 4 36.47 33.77 4.21
N SER A 5 37.26 32.71 4.11
CA SER A 5 37.50 31.99 2.85
C SER A 5 36.34 31.03 2.57
N ASP A 6 35.43 31.51 1.72
CA ASP A 6 34.83 30.79 0.58
C ASP A 6 34.86 29.25 0.64
N THR A 7 33.89 28.67 1.36
CA THR A 7 33.55 27.25 1.18
C THR A 7 32.44 27.21 0.15
N ARG A 8 32.83 26.93 -1.10
CA ARG A 8 31.93 26.74 -2.24
C ARG A 8 30.80 25.81 -1.83
N VAL A 9 29.60 26.37 -1.73
CA VAL A 9 28.35 25.63 -1.64
C VAL A 9 28.30 24.77 -2.89
N SER A 10 28.55 23.47 -2.75
CA SER A 10 28.25 22.51 -3.81
C SER A 10 26.76 22.62 -4.06
N SER A 11 26.40 23.22 -5.19
CA SER A 11 25.03 23.24 -5.67
C SER A 11 24.49 21.80 -5.64
N PRO A 12 23.25 21.59 -5.19
CA PRO A 12 22.63 20.28 -5.27
C PRO A 12 22.70 19.81 -6.74
N PRO A 13 22.97 18.52 -7.00
CA PRO A 13 22.98 17.98 -8.36
C PRO A 13 21.66 18.34 -9.06
N PRO A 14 21.68 18.56 -10.39
CA PRO A 14 20.49 18.95 -11.12
C PRO A 14 19.40 17.92 -10.86
N GLN A 15 18.36 18.33 -10.14
CA GLN A 15 17.25 17.48 -9.75
C GLN A 15 16.47 17.14 -11.01
N MET A 16 16.53 15.87 -11.44
CA MET A 16 15.38 15.29 -12.13
C MET A 16 14.19 15.43 -11.18
N GLY A 17 13.00 15.73 -11.70
CA GLY A 17 11.83 15.86 -10.82
C GLY A 17 11.67 14.60 -9.99
N LEU A 18 11.25 14.71 -8.73
CA LEU A 18 11.03 13.57 -7.83
C LEU A 18 10.21 12.46 -8.51
N ASP A 19 9.26 12.83 -9.37
CA ASP A 19 8.52 11.92 -10.26
C ASP A 19 9.40 11.10 -11.20
N GLN A 20 10.32 11.76 -11.91
CA GLN A 20 11.25 11.10 -12.85
C GLN A 20 12.19 10.16 -12.11
N ASP A 21 12.63 10.52 -10.91
CA ASP A 21 13.46 9.65 -10.08
C ASP A 21 12.68 8.41 -9.61
N ILE A 22 11.42 8.57 -9.18
CA ILE A 22 10.56 7.45 -8.76
C ILE A 22 10.26 6.51 -9.93
N GLU A 23 9.90 7.04 -11.09
CA GLU A 23 9.66 6.25 -12.31
C GLU A 23 10.91 5.44 -12.69
N ARG A 24 12.08 6.09 -12.63
CA ARG A 24 13.36 5.45 -12.91
C ARG A 24 13.71 4.38 -11.88
N ILE A 25 13.40 4.57 -10.60
CA ILE A 25 13.59 3.57 -9.55
C ILE A 25 12.68 2.35 -9.78
N ILE A 26 11.41 2.57 -10.14
CA ILE A 26 10.45 1.49 -10.45
C ILE A 26 10.95 0.65 -11.63
N GLU A 27 11.46 1.30 -12.67
CA GLU A 27 12.03 0.65 -13.85
C GLU A 27 13.29 -0.17 -13.48
N LEU A 28 14.22 0.43 -12.73
CA LEU A 28 15.44 -0.24 -12.28
C LEU A 28 15.14 -1.45 -11.38
N LEU A 29 14.19 -1.33 -10.46
CA LEU A 29 13.76 -2.45 -9.62
C LEU A 29 13.14 -3.57 -10.45
N GLY A 30 12.39 -3.25 -11.52
CA GLY A 30 11.88 -4.24 -12.47
C GLY A 30 13.00 -5.02 -13.15
N VAL A 31 13.99 -4.32 -13.71
CA VAL A 31 15.16 -4.92 -14.38
C VAL A 31 16.00 -5.75 -13.41
N LEU A 32 16.15 -5.31 -12.15
CA LEU A 32 16.93 -6.04 -11.15
C LEU A 32 16.21 -7.30 -10.65
N LEU A 33 14.89 -7.29 -10.58
CA LEU A 33 14.10 -8.47 -10.20
C LEU A 33 14.16 -9.59 -11.26
N GLU A 34 14.28 -9.22 -12.53
CA GLU A 34 14.41 -10.16 -13.66
C GLU A 34 15.81 -10.78 -13.77
N LYS A 35 16.84 -10.14 -13.19
CA LYS A 35 18.21 -10.67 -13.21
C LYS A 35 18.40 -11.79 -12.20
N GLU A 36 18.96 -12.91 -12.64
CA GLU A 36 19.32 -14.03 -11.76
C GLU A 36 20.49 -13.69 -10.82
N ASP A 37 21.43 -12.86 -11.28
CA ASP A 37 22.71 -12.57 -10.62
C ASP A 37 22.68 -11.22 -9.88
N THR A 38 21.83 -11.11 -8.85
CA THR A 38 21.79 -9.91 -7.99
C THR A 38 22.12 -10.27 -6.55
N THR A 39 23.01 -9.50 -5.94
CA THR A 39 23.38 -9.64 -4.52
C THR A 39 22.33 -9.02 -3.58
N LEU A 40 21.30 -8.38 -4.14
CA LEU A 40 20.28 -7.67 -3.41
C LEU A 40 19.08 -8.58 -3.09
N PRO A 41 18.44 -8.45 -1.92
CA PRO A 41 17.30 -9.27 -1.55
C PRO A 41 16.09 -9.04 -2.48
N LYS A 42 15.77 -10.03 -3.32
CA LYS A 42 14.69 -9.93 -4.32
C LYS A 42 13.32 -9.65 -3.70
N GLU A 43 13.05 -10.23 -2.54
CA GLU A 43 11.80 -10.01 -1.81
C GLU A 43 11.62 -8.53 -1.42
N GLN A 44 12.66 -7.91 -0.86
CA GLN A 44 12.62 -6.51 -0.43
C GLN A 44 12.53 -5.55 -1.62
N MET A 45 13.20 -5.87 -2.74
CA MET A 45 13.08 -5.10 -3.98
C MET A 45 11.66 -5.19 -4.56
N GLY A 46 11.05 -6.37 -4.51
CA GLY A 46 9.66 -6.59 -4.92
C GLY A 46 8.68 -5.80 -4.07
N GLN A 47 8.84 -5.85 -2.74
CA GLN A 47 8.03 -5.10 -1.79
C GLN A 47 8.17 -3.58 -2.00
N LEU A 48 9.40 -3.09 -2.15
CA LEU A 48 9.67 -1.67 -2.41
C LEU A 48 9.02 -1.21 -3.72
N ARG A 49 9.12 -2.00 -4.78
CA ARG A 49 8.48 -1.71 -6.07
C ARG A 49 6.95 -1.65 -5.94
N GLN A 50 6.34 -2.57 -5.20
CA GLN A 50 4.89 -2.55 -4.94
C GLN A 50 4.46 -1.31 -4.17
N VAL A 51 5.24 -0.89 -3.17
CA VAL A 51 4.97 0.34 -2.42
C VAL A 51 5.05 1.57 -3.32
N LEU A 52 6.10 1.71 -4.14
CA LEU A 52 6.28 2.87 -5.03
C LEU A 52 5.20 2.98 -6.13
N ILE A 53 4.64 1.85 -6.56
CA ILE A 53 3.54 1.81 -7.55
C ILE A 53 2.17 2.06 -6.88
N SER A 54 2.07 1.88 -5.56
CA SER A 54 0.79 1.92 -4.86
C SER A 54 0.09 3.29 -4.95
N SER A 55 -1.23 3.26 -5.05
CA SER A 55 -2.08 4.45 -4.93
C SER A 55 -1.91 5.14 -3.58
N PHE A 56 -1.53 4.39 -2.55
CA PHE A 56 -1.19 4.92 -1.23
C PHE A 56 0.06 5.82 -1.28
N PHE A 57 1.16 5.33 -1.87
CA PHE A 57 2.37 6.14 -2.01
C PHE A 57 2.13 7.40 -2.82
N ARG A 58 1.31 7.31 -3.87
CA ARG A 58 0.88 8.48 -4.66
C ARG A 58 0.11 9.50 -3.81
N GLN A 59 -0.80 9.06 -2.95
CA GLN A 59 -1.54 9.95 -2.03
C GLN A 59 -0.61 10.59 -1.00
N VAL A 60 0.30 9.81 -0.40
CA VAL A 60 1.30 10.35 0.55
C VAL A 60 2.21 11.38 -0.13
N LYS A 61 2.63 11.11 -1.37
CA LYS A 61 3.42 12.04 -2.19
C LYS A 61 2.64 13.32 -2.48
N GLU A 62 1.37 13.22 -2.85
CA GLU A 62 0.54 14.39 -3.15
C GLU A 62 0.39 15.30 -1.93
N VAL A 63 0.16 14.72 -0.74
CA VAL A 63 0.14 15.49 0.51
C VAL A 63 1.51 16.12 0.78
N TYR A 64 2.61 15.37 0.58
CA TYR A 64 3.98 15.87 0.74
C TYR A 64 4.28 17.06 -0.18
N GLU A 65 3.96 16.97 -1.46
CA GLU A 65 4.20 18.04 -2.45
C GLU A 65 3.33 19.26 -2.18
N ASN A 66 2.05 19.05 -1.84
CA ASN A 66 1.15 20.12 -1.48
C ASN A 66 1.63 20.87 -0.24
N MET A 67 2.13 20.17 0.79
CA MET A 67 2.75 20.80 1.97
C MET A 67 4.04 21.53 1.60
N TYR A 68 4.87 20.98 0.72
CA TYR A 68 6.12 21.64 0.30
C TYR A 68 5.87 22.93 -0.48
N GLN A 69 4.79 22.97 -1.28
CA GLN A 69 4.36 24.14 -2.04
C GLN A 69 3.61 25.18 -1.20
N THR A 70 2.87 24.76 -0.17
CA THR A 70 2.10 25.66 0.71
C THR A 70 2.89 26.18 1.92
N VAL A 71 4.04 25.59 2.25
CA VAL A 71 4.95 26.14 3.27
C VAL A 71 5.82 27.23 2.64
N GLU A 72 5.23 28.39 2.41
CA GLU A 72 5.98 29.64 2.57
C GLU A 72 6.13 29.89 4.08
N THR A 73 7.29 29.58 4.67
CA THR A 73 7.77 30.21 5.93
C THR A 73 9.11 29.63 6.38
N LYS A 74 10.20 30.39 6.16
CA LYS A 74 11.40 30.59 7.02
C LYS A 74 11.91 29.45 7.95
N GLY A 75 11.77 28.17 7.61
CA GLY A 75 12.26 27.05 8.42
C GLY A 75 13.59 26.49 7.90
N SER A 76 14.49 26.08 8.80
CA SER A 76 15.72 25.35 8.44
C SER A 76 15.38 23.99 7.79
N PRO A 77 16.28 23.41 6.98
CA PRO A 77 16.07 22.11 6.33
C PRO A 77 15.64 20.98 7.30
N GLU A 78 16.14 21.01 8.53
CA GLU A 78 15.80 20.05 9.59
C GLU A 78 14.35 20.19 10.08
N VAL A 79 13.84 21.42 10.23
CA VAL A 79 12.44 21.65 10.65
C VAL A 79 11.47 21.13 9.59
N ARG A 80 11.84 21.23 8.31
CA ARG A 80 11.06 20.71 7.18
C ARG A 80 11.08 19.19 7.16
N ALA A 81 12.25 18.57 7.30
CA ALA A 81 12.38 17.12 7.39
C ALA A 81 11.58 16.55 8.57
N GLN A 82 11.59 17.23 9.72
CA GLN A 82 10.85 16.82 10.91
C GLN A 82 9.34 17.00 10.76
N ALA A 83 8.88 18.10 10.16
CA ALA A 83 7.46 18.33 9.88
C ALA A 83 6.92 17.29 8.89
N THR A 84 7.67 16.99 7.83
CA THR A 84 7.40 15.91 6.89
C THR A 84 7.28 14.56 7.60
N ALA A 85 8.30 14.17 8.38
CA ALA A 85 8.28 12.89 9.08
C ALA A 85 7.05 12.76 9.99
N LYS A 86 6.70 13.84 10.70
CA LYS A 86 5.49 13.87 11.55
C LYS A 86 4.20 13.79 10.75
N ALA A 87 4.10 14.47 9.60
CA ALA A 87 2.92 14.43 8.75
C ALA A 87 2.76 13.05 8.07
N THR A 88 3.85 12.44 7.62
CA THR A 88 3.86 11.07 7.09
C THR A 88 3.42 10.09 8.17
N VAL A 89 3.99 10.14 9.37
CA VAL A 89 3.57 9.30 10.50
C VAL A 89 2.12 9.56 10.89
N ALA A 90 1.67 10.81 10.90
CA ALA A 90 0.27 11.15 11.16
C ALA A 90 -0.68 10.65 10.08
N ALA A 91 -0.27 10.68 8.80
CA ALA A 91 -1.03 10.10 7.70
C ALA A 91 -1.12 8.58 7.83
N PHE A 92 -0.02 7.89 8.15
CA PHE A 92 -0.02 6.45 8.44
C PHE A 92 -0.89 6.11 9.66
N ALA A 93 -0.80 6.88 10.74
CA ALA A 93 -1.60 6.66 11.95
C ALA A 93 -3.09 7.00 11.71
N ALA A 94 -3.40 8.00 10.89
CA ALA A 94 -4.77 8.33 10.50
C ALA A 94 -5.33 7.32 9.48
N SER A 95 -4.46 6.59 8.79
CA SER A 95 -4.83 5.55 7.84
C SER A 95 -4.95 4.17 8.52
N GLU A 96 -4.54 4.03 9.79
CA GLU A 96 -4.95 2.91 10.64
C GLU A 96 -6.48 2.92 10.81
N GLY A 97 -7.17 2.09 10.02
CA GLY A 97 -8.64 2.02 9.98
C GLY A 97 -9.25 2.43 8.65
N GLN A 98 -8.48 2.97 7.71
CA GLN A 98 -8.81 3.00 6.29
C GLN A 98 -8.11 1.81 5.65
N GLY A 99 -8.85 0.76 5.30
CA GLY A 99 -8.22 -0.40 4.68
C GLY A 99 -7.65 0.02 3.32
N HIS A 100 -6.33 -0.10 3.21
CA HIS A 100 -5.68 0.11 1.93
C HIS A 100 -5.89 -1.15 1.12
N PRO A 101 -6.17 -1.03 -0.19
CA PRO A 101 -6.20 -2.17 -1.09
C PRO A 101 -4.94 -3.01 -0.90
N ARG A 102 -5.11 -4.23 -0.40
CA ARG A 102 -4.05 -5.19 -0.13
C ARG A 102 -4.45 -6.54 -0.69
N LEU A 103 -3.50 -7.23 -1.29
CA LEU A 103 -3.68 -8.60 -1.76
C LEU A 103 -3.19 -9.54 -0.67
N VAL A 104 -4.06 -10.44 -0.21
CA VAL A 104 -3.73 -11.43 0.81
C VAL A 104 -3.83 -12.80 0.19
N GLU A 105 -2.77 -13.60 0.35
CA GLU A 105 -2.79 -15.01 0.01
C GLU A 105 -3.45 -15.78 1.15
N LEU A 106 -4.56 -16.45 0.82
CA LEU A 106 -5.35 -17.21 1.77
C LEU A 106 -5.50 -18.64 1.29
N GLU A 107 -5.23 -19.56 2.18
CA GLU A 107 -5.50 -20.97 1.96
C GLU A 107 -6.91 -21.33 2.38
N LYS A 108 -7.57 -22.14 1.57
CA LYS A 108 -8.89 -22.65 1.90
C LYS A 108 -8.77 -23.93 2.70
N THR A 109 -9.19 -23.87 3.95
CA THR A 109 -9.23 -25.04 4.82
C THR A 109 -10.54 -25.82 4.63
N ALA A 110 -10.67 -26.98 5.28
CA ALA A 110 -11.93 -27.73 5.34
C ALA A 110 -13.09 -26.90 5.94
N GLU A 111 -12.77 -25.91 6.78
CA GLU A 111 -13.72 -24.98 7.39
C GLU A 111 -13.88 -23.68 6.57
N GLY A 112 -13.26 -23.60 5.39
CA GLY A 112 -13.20 -22.42 4.54
C GLY A 112 -12.07 -21.45 4.92
N PHE A 113 -12.29 -20.16 4.70
CA PHE A 113 -11.28 -19.12 4.98
C PHE A 113 -11.30 -18.63 6.44
N GLY A 114 -12.28 -19.02 7.25
CA GLY A 114 -12.38 -18.57 8.64
C GLY A 114 -12.97 -17.16 8.81
N PHE A 115 -13.77 -16.69 7.86
CA PHE A 115 -14.55 -15.46 7.99
C PHE A 115 -15.91 -15.56 7.29
N ASN A 116 -16.84 -14.69 7.68
CA ASN A 116 -18.14 -14.54 7.06
C ASN A 116 -18.21 -13.24 6.26
N VAL A 117 -18.96 -13.28 5.17
CA VAL A 117 -19.18 -12.10 4.30
C VAL A 117 -20.61 -11.59 4.41
N MET A 118 -20.82 -10.31 4.11
CA MET A 118 -22.13 -9.67 3.98
C MET A 118 -22.10 -8.61 2.87
N GLY A 119 -23.26 -8.04 2.57
CA GLY A 119 -23.42 -7.02 1.54
C GLY A 119 -23.54 -7.60 0.13
N GLY A 120 -23.43 -6.75 -0.88
CA GLY A 120 -23.68 -7.07 -2.28
C GLY A 120 -24.49 -5.97 -2.95
N ARG A 121 -24.38 -5.88 -4.28
CA ARG A 121 -25.05 -4.84 -5.08
C ARG A 121 -26.55 -4.71 -4.79
N GLU A 122 -27.24 -5.83 -4.58
CA GLU A 122 -28.68 -5.85 -4.27
C GLU A 122 -29.03 -5.20 -2.92
N GLN A 123 -28.07 -5.14 -2.00
CA GLN A 123 -28.17 -4.45 -0.70
C GLN A 123 -27.63 -3.02 -0.75
N LYS A 124 -27.19 -2.55 -1.93
CA LYS A 124 -26.55 -1.24 -2.15
C LYS A 124 -25.33 -1.00 -1.25
N CYS A 125 -24.58 -2.05 -0.96
CA CYS A 125 -23.34 -1.97 -0.22
C CYS A 125 -22.32 -2.98 -0.79
N PRO A 126 -21.02 -2.68 -0.72
CA PRO A 126 -19.97 -3.62 -1.13
C PRO A 126 -19.98 -4.93 -0.33
N ILE A 127 -19.17 -5.89 -0.78
CA ILE A 127 -18.94 -7.14 -0.05
C ILE A 127 -17.96 -6.87 1.09
N TYR A 128 -18.35 -7.17 2.33
CA TYR A 128 -17.52 -6.96 3.52
C TYR A 128 -17.37 -8.21 4.38
N ILE A 129 -16.28 -8.28 5.14
CA ILE A 129 -16.14 -9.23 6.25
C ILE A 129 -17.06 -8.80 7.40
N SER A 130 -18.11 -9.58 7.64
CA SER A 130 -19.03 -9.36 8.77
C SER A 130 -18.49 -9.89 10.09
N ARG A 131 -17.68 -10.96 10.03
CA ARG A 131 -17.12 -11.64 11.21
C ARG A 131 -15.87 -12.44 10.84
N ILE A 132 -14.84 -12.37 11.68
CA ILE A 132 -13.72 -13.33 11.70
C ILE A 132 -14.07 -14.45 12.69
N ILE A 133 -13.86 -15.71 12.29
CA ILE A 133 -14.15 -16.89 13.12
C ILE A 133 -12.97 -17.10 14.08
N PRO A 134 -13.18 -17.03 15.41
CA PRO A 134 -12.11 -17.25 16.38
C PRO A 134 -11.46 -18.62 16.22
N GLY A 135 -10.14 -18.65 16.16
CA GLY A 135 -9.36 -19.87 15.94
C GLY A 135 -9.39 -20.41 14.51
N GLY A 136 -10.09 -19.77 13.57
CA GLY A 136 -10.08 -20.09 12.14
C GLY A 136 -8.81 -19.61 11.44
N TYR A 137 -8.65 -19.95 10.15
CA TYR A 137 -7.44 -19.61 9.38
C TYR A 137 -7.14 -18.10 9.37
N SER A 138 -8.14 -17.28 9.01
CA SER A 138 -7.97 -15.82 8.96
C SER A 138 -7.69 -15.17 10.32
N ASP A 139 -8.20 -15.76 11.41
CA ASP A 139 -7.92 -15.29 12.77
C ASP A 139 -6.46 -15.57 13.16
N ARG A 140 -5.96 -16.78 12.87
CA ARG A 140 -4.57 -17.19 13.15
C ARG A 140 -3.56 -16.37 12.36
N GLN A 141 -3.90 -16.00 11.13
CA GLN A 141 -3.08 -15.12 10.29
C GLN A 141 -3.07 -13.68 10.84
N GLY A 142 -4.16 -13.21 11.45
CA GLY A 142 -4.26 -11.86 12.02
C GLY A 142 -4.22 -10.72 11.00
N GLN A 143 -4.26 -11.04 9.71
CA GLN A 143 -4.14 -10.08 8.60
C GLN A 143 -5.49 -9.46 8.20
N LEU A 144 -6.60 -10.07 8.62
CA LEU A 144 -7.97 -9.66 8.27
C LEU A 144 -8.73 -9.18 9.50
N ARG A 145 -9.64 -8.23 9.30
CA ARG A 145 -10.48 -7.65 10.34
C ARG A 145 -11.93 -7.57 9.88
N ARG A 146 -12.83 -7.56 10.86
CA ARG A 146 -14.23 -7.23 10.59
C ARG A 146 -14.30 -5.82 9.98
N GLY A 147 -15.07 -5.68 8.91
CA GLY A 147 -15.24 -4.42 8.19
C GLY A 147 -14.37 -4.30 6.95
N ASP A 148 -13.37 -5.17 6.75
CA ASP A 148 -12.60 -5.19 5.50
C ASP A 148 -13.54 -5.46 4.31
N GLN A 149 -13.44 -4.64 3.27
CA GLN A 149 -14.12 -4.82 2.00
C GLN A 149 -13.38 -5.85 1.17
N ILE A 150 -14.09 -6.77 0.52
CA ILE A 150 -13.51 -7.69 -0.45
C ILE A 150 -13.63 -7.06 -1.83
N LEU A 151 -12.49 -6.77 -2.45
CA LEU A 151 -12.39 -6.15 -3.76
C LEU A 151 -12.31 -7.17 -4.89
N SER A 152 -11.62 -8.29 -4.67
CA SER A 152 -11.42 -9.31 -5.69
C SER A 152 -11.08 -10.69 -5.13
N VAL A 153 -11.37 -11.73 -5.90
CA VAL A 153 -10.96 -13.12 -5.61
C VAL A 153 -10.30 -13.69 -6.86
N ASN A 154 -9.03 -14.07 -6.77
CA ASN A 154 -8.23 -14.65 -7.86
C ASN A 154 -8.27 -13.81 -9.15
N GLY A 155 -8.25 -12.48 -9.02
CA GLY A 155 -8.31 -11.55 -10.14
C GLY A 155 -9.73 -11.19 -10.61
N GLU A 156 -10.77 -11.84 -10.13
CA GLU A 156 -12.15 -11.44 -10.41
C GLU A 156 -12.60 -10.30 -9.49
N ASN A 157 -13.08 -9.19 -10.07
CA ASN A 157 -13.56 -8.01 -9.33
C ASN A 157 -14.94 -8.27 -8.67
N LEU A 158 -15.08 -7.84 -7.41
CA LEU A 158 -16.28 -7.99 -6.58
C LEU A 158 -16.94 -6.66 -6.13
N GLU A 159 -16.43 -5.50 -6.57
CA GLU A 159 -16.91 -4.18 -6.13
C GLU A 159 -18.41 -3.97 -6.44
N GLU A 160 -18.85 -4.41 -7.62
CA GLU A 160 -20.24 -4.32 -8.11
C GLU A 160 -20.93 -5.69 -8.22
N ALA A 161 -20.40 -6.69 -7.51
CA ALA A 161 -20.93 -8.04 -7.51
C ALA A 161 -22.15 -8.20 -6.60
N GLU A 162 -23.03 -9.12 -6.98
CA GLU A 162 -24.10 -9.59 -6.09
C GLU A 162 -23.53 -10.48 -4.98
N HIS A 163 -24.22 -10.55 -3.85
CA HIS A 163 -23.79 -11.38 -2.72
C HIS A 163 -23.55 -12.84 -3.13
N SER A 164 -24.49 -13.39 -3.93
CA SER A 164 -24.43 -14.75 -4.45
C SER A 164 -23.14 -15.00 -5.22
N ARG A 165 -22.76 -14.08 -6.12
CA ARG A 165 -21.55 -14.19 -6.93
C ARG A 165 -20.28 -14.19 -6.08
N ALA A 166 -20.21 -13.31 -5.08
CA ALA A 166 -19.08 -13.26 -4.16
C ALA A 166 -18.95 -14.55 -3.34
N VAL A 167 -20.08 -15.06 -2.83
CA VAL A 167 -20.13 -16.34 -2.11
C VAL A 167 -19.72 -17.50 -3.00
N ASP A 168 -20.17 -17.53 -4.25
CA ASP A 168 -19.81 -18.59 -5.21
C ASP A 168 -18.32 -18.58 -5.52
N LEU A 169 -17.72 -17.40 -5.71
CA LEU A 169 -16.27 -17.28 -5.93
C LEU A 169 -15.48 -17.76 -4.72
N LEU A 170 -15.84 -17.35 -3.51
CA LEU A 170 -15.20 -17.82 -2.28
C LEU A 170 -15.42 -19.33 -2.04
N LYS A 171 -16.57 -19.87 -2.43
CA LYS A 171 -16.87 -21.32 -2.33
C LYS A 171 -16.19 -22.17 -3.40
N ASN A 172 -15.90 -21.62 -4.57
CA ASN A 172 -15.19 -22.32 -5.65
C ASN A 172 -13.67 -22.07 -5.64
N ALA A 173 -13.21 -21.18 -4.76
CA ALA A 173 -11.80 -20.95 -4.49
C ALA A 173 -11.07 -22.26 -4.12
N GLN A 174 -9.82 -22.38 -4.58
CA GLN A 174 -8.96 -23.57 -4.47
C GLN A 174 -8.14 -23.56 -3.18
N ASP A 175 -7.07 -24.34 -3.10
CA ASP A 175 -6.23 -24.44 -1.90
C ASP A 175 -5.38 -23.19 -1.66
N SER A 176 -4.98 -22.45 -2.71
CA SER A 176 -4.25 -21.18 -2.62
C SER A 176 -4.96 -20.11 -3.44
N ASN A 177 -5.28 -18.97 -2.81
CA ASN A 177 -6.07 -17.91 -3.44
C ASN A 177 -5.53 -16.53 -3.10
N GLN A 178 -5.53 -15.65 -4.09
CA GLN A 178 -5.21 -14.23 -3.93
C GLN A 178 -6.49 -13.44 -3.80
N ILE A 179 -6.76 -12.89 -2.60
CA ILE A 179 -7.98 -12.14 -2.32
C ILE A 179 -7.61 -10.70 -1.99
N GLY A 180 -8.21 -9.76 -2.73
CA GLY A 180 -8.02 -8.32 -2.54
C GLY A 180 -8.95 -7.78 -1.47
N PHE A 181 -8.41 -7.03 -0.52
CA PHE A 181 -9.15 -6.38 0.57
C PHE A 181 -8.87 -4.89 0.66
N ALA A 182 -9.83 -4.08 1.13
CA ALA A 182 -9.68 -2.68 1.51
C ALA A 182 -10.52 -2.34 2.74
#